data_AF-A0A6G2D6G7-F1
#
_entry.id   AF-A0A6G2D6G7-F1
#
_cell.length_a   1.000
_cell.length_b   1.000
_cell.length_c   1.000
_cell.angle_alpha   90.00
_cell.angle_beta   90.00
_cell.angle_gamma   90.00
#
_symmetry.space_group_name_H-M   'P 1'
#
loop_
_entity.id
_entity.type
_entity.pdbx_description
1 polymer ?
#
loop_
_entity_poly.entity_id
_entity_poly.type
_entity_poly.pdbx_seq_one_letter_code
_entity_poly.pdbx_strand_id
1 'polypeptide(L)'
;QTLDLSEGRFKVLYDDETETEHSFTDQGVEITGYDSQKTGRQKLQLHYQGQTVDFDVLVSPKAAINDEYLKQEITSAQGRKETIAYT
;
A
#
# COMPACT_ATOMS: atom_id res chain seq x y z
N GLN A 1 -7.65 -6.67 1.41
CA GLN A 1 -6.49 -6.07 0.71
C GLN A 1 -5.27 -6.53 1.50
N THR A 2 -4.25 -7.06 0.85
CA THR A 2 -3.01 -7.50 1.52
C THR A 2 -2.11 -6.29 1.75
N LEU A 3 -1.35 -6.27 2.85
CA LEU A 3 -0.34 -5.24 3.08
C LEU A 3 0.75 -5.38 2.02
N ASP A 4 1.03 -4.29 1.31
CA ASP A 4 2.16 -4.22 0.38
C ASP A 4 3.28 -3.41 1.05
N LEU A 5 4.41 -4.08 1.27
CA LEU A 5 5.60 -3.50 1.89
C LEU A 5 6.78 -3.43 0.90
N SER A 6 6.54 -3.77 -0.36
CA SER A 6 7.59 -3.93 -1.37
C SER A 6 8.37 -2.64 -1.62
N GLU A 7 7.71 -1.49 -1.47
CA GLU A 7 8.31 -0.16 -1.63
C GLU A 7 8.89 0.42 -0.33
N GLY A 8 8.58 -0.20 0.81
CA GLY A 8 8.97 0.35 2.11
C GLY A 8 10.41 -0.04 2.47
N ARG A 9 11.16 0.95 2.95
CA ARG A 9 12.58 0.83 3.30
C ARG A 9 12.84 1.39 4.69
N PHE A 10 13.85 0.85 5.35
CA PHE A 10 14.33 1.30 6.64
C PHE A 10 15.85 1.40 6.64
N LYS A 11 16.38 2.27 7.51
CA LYS A 11 17.81 2.44 7.69
C LYS A 11 18.27 1.81 8.99
N VAL A 12 19.39 1.10 8.94
CA VAL A 12 20.09 0.61 10.12
C VAL A 12 21.36 1.43 10.27
N LEU A 13 21.48 2.08 11.43
CA LEU A 13 22.69 2.77 11.86
C LEU A 13 23.48 1.81 12.73
N TYR A 14 24.72 1.53 12.33
CA TYR A 14 25.65 0.68 13.05
C TYR A 14 26.53 1.52 14.00
N ASP A 15 27.19 0.85 14.95
CA ASP A 15 28.06 1.50 15.95
C ASP A 15 29.28 2.20 15.33
N ASP A 16 29.65 1.86 14.09
CA ASP A 16 30.72 2.50 13.32
C ASP A 16 30.24 3.74 12.54
N GLU A 17 29.04 4.25 12.87
CA GLU A 17 28.35 5.37 12.21
C GLU A 17 27.95 5.10 10.75
N THR A 18 28.06 3.85 10.28
CA THR A 18 27.60 3.47 8.94
C THR A 18 26.07 3.35 8.91
N GLU A 19 25.43 3.91 7.89
CA GLU A 19 24.01 3.69 7.60
C GLU A 19 23.86 2.70 6.43
N THR A 20 23.04 1.67 6.60
CA THR A 20 22.62 0.79 5.49
C THR A 20 21.11 0.83 5.32
N GLU A 21 20.65 0.96 4.08
CA GLU A 21 19.24 0.89 3.73
C GLU A 21 18.84 -0.55 3.40
N HIS A 22 17.70 -0.98 3.96
CA HIS A 22 17.13 -2.32 3.80
C HIS A 22 15.66 -2.22 3.41
N SER A 23 15.17 -3.24 2.71
CA SER A 23 13.76 -3.34 2.33
C SER A 23 12.98 -4.11 3.39
N PHE A 24 11.71 -3.76 3.63
CA PHE A 24 10.87 -4.54 4.56
C PHE A 24 10.61 -5.98 4.10
N THR A 25 10.90 -6.29 2.84
CA THR A 25 10.81 -7.63 2.26
C THR A 25 12.15 -8.38 2.29
N ASP A 26 13.20 -7.80 2.87
CA ASP A 26 14.50 -8.45 2.99
C ASP A 26 14.42 -9.72 3.84
N GLN A 27 15.29 -10.68 3.57
CA GLN A 27 15.36 -11.93 4.33
C GLN A 27 15.72 -11.65 5.79
N GLY A 28 14.94 -12.21 6.72
CA GLY A 28 15.13 -12.00 8.16
C GLY A 28 14.40 -10.77 8.71
N VAL A 29 13.65 -10.04 7.88
CA VAL A 29 12.70 -9.05 8.35
C VAL A 29 11.39 -9.73 8.72
N GLU A 30 10.94 -9.54 9.96
CA GLU A 30 9.64 -10.01 10.44
C GLU A 30 8.78 -8.82 10.86
N ILE A 31 7.55 -8.73 10.34
CA ILE A 31 6.62 -7.66 10.67
C ILE A 31 5.37 -8.25 11.30
N THR A 32 5.05 -7.75 12.48
CA THR A 32 3.92 -8.21 13.29
C THR A 32 2.98 -7.05 13.64
N GLY A 33 1.75 -7.38 14.06
CA GLY A 33 0.75 -6.39 14.48
C GLY A 33 -0.13 -5.82 13.36
N TYR A 34 0.07 -6.21 12.11
CA TYR A 34 -0.80 -5.81 11.00
C TYR A 34 -2.15 -6.53 11.03
N ASP A 35 -3.25 -5.78 11.03
CA ASP A 35 -4.62 -6.28 10.96
C ASP A 35 -5.37 -5.72 9.74
N SER A 36 -5.43 -6.49 8.64
CA SER A 36 -6.13 -6.08 7.41
C SER A 36 -7.64 -5.84 7.58
N GLN A 37 -8.25 -6.30 8.68
CA GLN A 37 -9.68 -6.13 8.96
C GLN A 37 -9.97 -4.82 9.68
N LYS A 38 -8.95 -4.17 10.28
CA LYS A 38 -9.09 -2.90 10.97
C LYS A 38 -8.64 -1.76 10.08
N THR A 39 -9.55 -0.86 9.74
CA THR A 39 -9.18 0.40 9.11
C THR A 39 -8.73 1.42 10.17
N GLY A 40 -7.89 2.35 9.76
CA GLY A 40 -7.30 3.36 10.65
C GLY A 40 -5.81 3.16 10.89
N ARG A 41 -5.25 3.98 11.81
CA ARG A 41 -3.84 3.93 12.20
C ARG A 41 -3.59 2.69 13.04
N GLN A 42 -2.63 1.88 12.60
CA GLN A 42 -2.22 0.66 13.26
C GLN A 42 -0.74 0.73 13.60
N LYS A 43 -0.38 0.21 14.76
CA LYS A 43 1.00 0.14 15.22
C LYS A 43 1.57 -1.23 14.87
N LEU A 44 2.57 -1.27 14.02
CA LEU A 44 3.26 -2.50 13.61
C LEU A 44 4.64 -2.55 14.26
N GLN A 45 5.12 -3.77 14.49
CA GLN A 45 6.47 -4.02 14.98
C GLN A 45 7.30 -4.67 13.89
N LEU A 46 8.43 -4.05 13.58
CA LEU A 46 9.50 -4.57 12.75
C LEU A 46 10.51 -5.27 13.65
N HIS A 47 10.85 -6.50 13.31
CA HIS A 47 11.98 -7.22 13.92
C HIS A 47 13.05 -7.45 12.85
N TYR A 48 14.27 -7.00 13.12
CA TYR A 48 15.41 -7.16 12.23
C TYR A 48 16.70 -7.23 13.02
N GLN A 49 17.51 -8.27 12.78
CA GLN A 49 18.78 -8.54 13.49
C GLN A 49 18.67 -8.49 15.03
N GLY A 50 17.53 -8.93 15.58
CA GLY A 50 17.26 -8.90 17.02
C GLY A 50 16.82 -7.54 17.57
N GLN A 51 16.80 -6.49 16.74
CA GLN A 51 16.23 -5.19 17.10
C GLN A 51 14.75 -5.15 16.77
N THR A 52 13.99 -4.43 17.60
CA THR A 52 12.55 -4.23 17.39
C THR A 52 12.24 -2.75 17.28
N VAL A 53 11.54 -2.37 16.21
CA VAL A 53 11.13 -0.99 15.93
C VAL A 53 9.63 -0.92 15.74
N ASP A 54 9.01 0.05 16.38
CA ASP A 54 7.59 0.35 16.23
C ASP A 54 7.39 1.39 15.13
N PHE A 55 6.43 1.16 14.22
CA PHE A 55 6.02 2.15 13.24
C PHE A 55 4.51 2.13 13.00
N ASP A 56 3.96 3.29 12.63
CA ASP A 56 2.54 3.43 12.38
C ASP A 56 2.24 3.28 10.89
N VAL A 57 1.28 2.41 10.58
CA VAL A 57 0.71 2.25 9.24
C VAL A 57 -0.72 2.74 9.24
N LEU A 58 -1.08 3.56 8.26
CA LEU A 58 -2.46 3.96 8.03
C LEU A 58 -3.13 2.99 7.07
N VAL A 59 -4.06 2.18 7.59
CA VAL A 59 -4.89 1.31 6.76
C VAL A 59 -6.14 2.07 6.34
N SER A 60 -6.08 2.69 5.17
CA SER A 60 -7.26 3.31 4.59
C SER A 60 -8.24 2.23 4.14
N PRO A 61 -9.55 2.38 4.39
CA PRO A 61 -10.54 1.58 3.68
C PRO A 61 -10.22 1.72 2.20
N LYS A 62 -10.15 0.60 1.48
CA LYS A 62 -10.08 0.64 0.03
C LYS A 62 -11.21 1.58 -0.38
N ALA A 63 -10.88 2.72 -0.99
CA ALA A 63 -11.90 3.54 -1.61
C ALA A 63 -12.68 2.54 -2.45
N ALA A 64 -13.97 2.35 -2.16
CA ALA A 64 -14.83 1.74 -3.14
C ALA A 64 -14.61 2.63 -4.35
N ILE A 65 -13.78 2.17 -5.31
CA ILE A 65 -13.85 2.66 -6.66
C ILE A 65 -15.34 2.53 -6.90
N ASN A 66 -16.00 3.68 -6.99
CA ASN A 66 -17.44 3.73 -7.10
C ASN A 66 -17.70 3.09 -8.46
N ASP A 67 -17.85 1.76 -8.50
CA ASP A 67 -17.95 0.98 -9.74
C ASP A 67 -19.11 1.52 -10.58
N GLU A 68 -20.11 2.13 -9.94
CA GLU A 68 -21.18 2.88 -10.58
C GLU A 68 -20.69 4.12 -11.35
N TYR A 69 -19.78 4.93 -10.81
CA TYR A 69 -19.27 6.11 -11.50
C TYR A 69 -18.42 5.72 -12.72
N LEU A 70 -17.57 4.70 -12.58
CA LEU A 70 -16.75 4.19 -13.69
C LEU A 70 -17.61 3.55 -14.81
N LYS A 71 -18.70 2.85 -14.45
CA LYS A 71 -19.68 2.32 -15.42
C LYS A 71 -20.39 3.45 -16.18
N GLN A 72 -20.81 4.52 -15.50
CA GLN A 72 -21.48 5.64 -16.15
C GLN A 72 -20.57 6.41 -17.13
N GLU A 73 -19.28 6.57 -16.81
CA GLU A 73 -18.33 7.24 -17.71
C GLU A 73 -18.06 6.40 -18.98
N ILE A 74 -18.02 5.08 -18.88
CA ILE A 74 -17.85 4.19 -20.05
C ILE A 74 -19.11 4.17 -20.93
N THR A 75 -20.31 4.12 -20.34
CA THR A 75 -21.57 4.17 -21.12
C THR A 75 -21.74 5.51 -21.85
N SER A 76 -21.39 6.63 -21.21
CA SER A 76 -21.46 7.96 -21.84
C SER A 76 -20.39 8.19 -22.92
N ALA A 77 -19.23 7.55 -22.80
CA ALA A 77 -18.19 7.58 -23.83
C ALA A 77 -18.53 6.72 -25.06
N GLN A 78 -19.19 5.57 -24.87
CA GLN A 78 -19.63 4.69 -25.96
C GLN A 78 -20.83 5.25 -26.75
N GLY A 79 -21.71 6.02 -26.09
CA GLY A 79 -22.81 6.73 -26.75
C GLY A 79 -22.39 7.87 -27.69
N ARG A 80 -21.11 8.28 -27.69
CA ARG A 80 -20.57 9.34 -28.57
C ARG A 80 -19.81 8.84 -29.81
N LYS A 81 -19.85 7.53 -30.13
CA LYS A 81 -19.31 6.99 -31.39
C LYS A 81 -20.34 6.51 -32.41
N GLU A 82 -21.64 6.55 -32.10
CA GLU A 82 -22.73 6.22 -33.05
C GLU A 82 -23.54 7.45 -33.48
N THR A 83 -22.87 8.56 -33.77
CA THR A 83 -23.49 9.69 -34.50
C THR A 83 -22.54 10.23 -35.57
N ILE A 84 -22.01 9.30 -36.38
CA ILE A 84 -21.46 9.61 -37.70
C ILE A 84 -21.98 8.57 -38.69
N ALA A 85 -23.27 8.64 -39.03
CA ALA A 85 -23.83 8.14 -40.29
C ALA A 85 -25.29 8.59 -40.44
N TYR A 86 -25.62 9.07 -41.64
CA TYR A 86 -26.92 9.56 -42.17
C TYR A 86 -27.28 10.99 -41.71
N THR A 87 -27.32 12.01 -42.57
CA THR A 87 -27.60 12.10 -44.02
C THR A 87 -26.94 13.33 -44.62
#